data_AF-A0A955J8S4-F1
#
_entry.id   AF-A0A955J8S4-F1
#
_cell.length_a   1.000
_cell.length_b   1.000
_cell.length_c   1.000
_cell.angle_alpha   90.00
_cell.angle_beta   90.00
_cell.angle_gamma   90.00
#
_symmetry.space_group_name_H-M   'P 1'
#
loop_
_entity.id
_entity.type
_entity.pdbx_description
1 polymer ?
#
loop_
_entity_poly.entity_id
_entity_poly.type
_entity_poly.pdbx_seq_one_letter_code
_entity_poly.pdbx_strand_id
1 'polypeptide(L)'
;MSARRDILLAVGGLLTLHVLTTFTALGVLGRMSPAIERIRGENLRSVEAAGEMLAVLGAHTPVADDAAARFQDALASAEQNVTENDERQVLGIVRDLATPALAGPGAERGQVVDALRELVRINLDVTEAADLEAQRLGLAGGWAVAAIGLVALGLGWIAVHRLRRGVLQPLAHLRAVAADHRRGDPHRRVGALPHAPELDEAGRLVDSLLDERAGWARLASDPSDEPDVLRRALLHLLDRDTTASFVLDDAGKPVACSRKALDMLGRDTDGSLKRDLVALVRGVAPAHPGWSAEQVGDGSWLVRYEPTEA
;
A
#
# COMPACT_ATOMS: atom_id res chain seq x y z
N MET A 1 9.76 -9.28 5.69
CA MET A 1 9.06 -8.28 6.54
C MET A 1 7.59 -8.38 6.20
N SER A 2 6.70 -8.32 7.19
CA SER A 2 5.26 -8.49 6.92
C SER A 2 4.67 -7.26 6.23
N ALA A 3 3.93 -7.44 5.14
CA ALA A 3 3.25 -6.37 4.41
C ALA A 3 2.39 -5.50 5.34
N ARG A 4 1.76 -6.11 6.35
CA ARG A 4 1.01 -5.40 7.39
C ARG A 4 1.89 -4.43 8.19
N ARG A 5 3.10 -4.84 8.59
CA ARG A 5 4.01 -3.99 9.36
C ARG A 5 4.53 -2.84 8.50
N ASP A 6 4.84 -3.10 7.24
CA ASP A 6 5.35 -2.07 6.33
C ASP A 6 4.27 -1.01 6.03
N ILE A 7 3.02 -1.43 5.87
CA ILE A 7 1.87 -0.50 5.73
C ILE A 7 1.65 0.30 7.00
N LEU A 8 1.66 -0.34 8.18
CA LEU A 8 1.46 0.37 9.45
C LEU A 8 2.59 1.37 9.74
N LEU A 9 3.84 1.03 9.41
CA LEU A 9 4.96 1.95 9.54
C LEU A 9 4.84 3.13 8.56
N ALA A 10 4.44 2.87 7.32
CA ALA A 10 4.25 3.92 6.33
C ALA A 10 3.10 4.88 6.71
N VAL A 11 1.91 4.34 6.99
CA VAL A 11 0.73 5.11 7.38
C VAL A 11 0.93 5.80 8.72
N GLY A 12 1.47 5.09 9.71
CA GLY A 12 1.79 5.65 11.01
C GLY A 12 2.80 6.79 10.92
N GLY A 13 3.88 6.60 10.15
CA GLY A 13 4.87 7.65 9.90
C GLY A 13 4.29 8.89 9.22
N LEU A 14 3.43 8.71 8.21
CA LEU A 14 2.71 9.80 7.54
C LEU A 14 1.80 10.56 8.50
N LEU A 15 1.03 9.85 9.33
CA LEU A 15 0.15 10.47 10.33
C LEU A 15 0.93 11.25 11.39
N THR A 16 1.98 10.66 11.95
CA THR A 16 2.86 11.34 12.91
C THR A 16 3.46 12.60 12.31
N LEU A 17 3.93 12.53 11.07
CA LEU A 17 4.49 13.68 10.39
C LEU A 17 3.42 14.75 10.13
N HIS A 18 2.20 14.37 9.75
CA HIS A 18 1.11 15.31 9.55
C HIS A 18 0.74 16.04 10.84
N VAL A 19 0.64 15.32 11.96
CA VAL A 19 0.42 15.90 13.29
C VAL A 19 1.54 16.88 13.64
N LEU A 20 2.80 16.50 13.43
CA LEU A 20 3.95 17.35 13.68
C LEU A 20 3.92 18.63 12.82
N THR A 21 3.58 18.52 11.53
CA THR A 21 3.42 19.67 10.63
C THR A 21 2.34 20.62 11.13
N THR A 22 1.18 20.09 11.53
CA THR A 22 0.07 20.91 12.05
C THR A 22 0.47 21.66 13.31
N PHE A 23 1.10 20.99 14.28
CA PHE A 23 1.60 21.64 15.49
C PHE A 23 2.69 22.66 15.19
N THR A 24 3.59 22.37 14.23
CA THR A 24 4.64 23.31 13.83
C THR A 24 4.03 24.56 13.18
N ALA A 25 3.07 24.38 12.27
CA ALA A 25 2.37 25.49 11.62
C ALA A 25 1.61 26.35 12.64
N LEU A 26 0.88 25.71 13.56
CA LEU A 26 0.19 26.41 14.64
C LEU A 26 1.17 27.14 15.59
N GLY A 27 2.31 26.53 15.91
CA GLY A 27 3.34 27.14 16.75
C GLY A 27 4.00 28.34 16.09
N VAL A 28 4.25 28.30 14.78
CA VAL A 28 4.74 29.45 14.01
C VAL A 28 3.72 30.58 14.03
N LEU A 29 2.45 30.29 13.72
CA LEU A 29 1.37 31.29 13.75
C LEU A 29 1.18 31.89 15.15
N GLY A 30 1.21 31.04 16.18
CA GLY A 30 1.07 31.46 17.57
C GLY A 30 2.23 32.30 18.11
N ARG A 31 3.42 32.23 17.49
CA ARG A 31 4.57 33.07 17.85
C ARG A 31 4.57 34.45 17.20
N MET A 32 3.90 34.61 16.05
CA MET A 32 3.83 35.92 15.37
C MET A 32 2.86 36.89 16.05
N SER A 33 1.73 36.39 16.57
CA SER A 33 0.68 37.26 17.14
C SER A 33 1.11 38.05 18.39
N PRO A 34 1.77 37.46 19.41
CA PRO A 34 2.01 38.16 20.68
C PRO A 34 3.11 39.22 20.62
N ALA A 35 4.09 39.05 19.72
CA ALA A 35 5.20 40.00 19.57
C ALA A 35 4.73 41.31 18.95
N ILE A 36 3.83 41.23 17.97
CA ILE A 36 3.29 42.41 17.26
C ILE A 36 2.25 43.13 18.12
N GLU A 37 1.31 42.41 18.75
CA GLU A 37 0.20 43.05 19.49
C GLU A 37 0.67 43.84 20.71
N ARG A 38 1.64 43.30 21.47
CA ARG A 38 2.13 43.94 22.69
C ARG A 38 2.96 45.19 22.40
N ILE A 39 3.85 45.12 21.42
CA ILE A 39 4.68 46.26 21.00
C ILE A 39 3.80 47.35 20.35
N ARG A 40 2.82 46.96 19.53
CA ARG A 40 1.92 47.92 18.89
C ARG A 40 1.02 48.63 19.88
N GLY A 41 0.53 47.96 20.93
CA GLY A 41 -0.39 48.53 21.90
C GLY A 41 0.25 49.55 22.87
N GLU A 42 1.50 49.33 23.25
CA GLU A 42 2.25 50.24 24.14
C GLU A 42 2.78 51.45 23.34
N ASN A 43 3.36 51.22 22.16
CA ASN A 43 3.94 52.28 21.33
C ASN A 43 2.88 53.23 20.74
N LEU A 44 1.67 52.72 20.43
CA LEU A 44 0.58 53.56 19.92
C LEU A 44 0.15 54.61 20.96
N ARG A 45 0.12 54.26 22.25
CA ARG A 45 -0.26 55.22 23.31
C ARG A 45 0.76 56.33 23.47
N SER A 46 2.06 56.02 23.37
CA SER A 46 3.13 57.02 23.42
C SER A 46 3.06 57.99 22.23
N VAL A 47 2.76 57.47 21.03
CA VAL A 47 2.57 58.31 19.83
C VAL A 47 1.29 59.15 19.91
N GLU A 48 0.18 58.60 20.40
CA GLU A 48 -1.07 59.34 20.62
C GLU A 48 -0.88 60.47 21.63
N ALA A 49 -0.21 60.19 22.76
CA ALA A 49 0.10 61.19 23.77
C ALA A 49 1.01 62.31 23.23
N ALA A 50 2.03 61.95 22.44
CA ALA A 50 2.86 62.92 21.74
C ALA A 50 2.06 63.76 20.74
N GLY A 51 1.12 63.15 20.03
CA GLY A 51 0.20 63.81 19.12
C GLY A 51 -0.73 64.80 19.82
N GLU A 52 -1.31 64.43 20.97
CA GLU A 52 -2.13 65.34 21.78
C GLU A 52 -1.30 66.52 22.30
N MET A 53 -0.09 66.27 22.80
CA MET A 53 0.82 67.33 23.25
C MET A 53 1.17 68.29 22.10
N LEU A 54 1.48 67.77 20.90
CA LEU A 54 1.75 68.59 19.71
C LEU A 54 0.52 69.37 19.22
N ALA A 55 -0.70 68.84 19.42
CA ALA A 55 -1.95 69.49 19.07
C ALA A 55 -2.35 70.61 20.05
N VAL A 56 -1.93 70.52 21.31
CA VAL A 56 -2.10 71.59 22.31
C VAL A 56 -1.07 72.72 22.11
N LEU A 57 0.20 72.35 21.86
CA LEU A 57 1.12 73.24 21.14
C LEU A 57 0.50 73.46 19.74
N GLY A 58 0.96 74.28 18.79
CA GLY A 58 0.25 74.39 17.49
C GLY A 58 -1.18 74.99 17.43
N ALA A 59 -2.06 74.86 18.44
CA ALA A 59 -3.39 75.46 18.46
C ALA A 59 -3.31 76.98 18.63
N HIS A 60 -3.26 77.50 19.86
CA HIS A 60 -3.21 78.94 20.17
C HIS A 60 -2.12 79.21 21.21
N THR A 61 -1.58 80.44 21.22
CA THR A 61 -0.53 80.84 22.17
C THR A 61 -0.88 82.20 22.79
N PRO A 62 -0.88 82.37 24.12
CA PRO A 62 -0.68 81.35 25.16
C PRO A 62 -1.77 80.26 25.13
N VAL A 63 -1.42 79.09 25.64
CA VAL A 63 -2.34 77.94 25.71
C VAL A 63 -3.37 78.20 26.82
N ALA A 64 -4.66 78.01 26.54
CA ALA A 64 -5.72 78.14 27.55
C ALA A 64 -5.60 77.07 28.64
N ASP A 65 -6.07 77.35 29.86
CA ASP A 65 -5.93 76.46 31.01
C ASP A 65 -6.47 75.04 30.74
N ASP A 66 -7.62 74.92 30.06
CA ASP A 66 -8.21 73.62 29.68
C ASP A 66 -7.35 72.84 28.67
N ALA A 67 -6.58 73.54 27.82
CA ALA A 67 -5.66 72.91 26.89
C ALA A 67 -4.33 72.55 27.59
N ALA A 68 -3.87 73.39 28.52
CA ALA A 68 -2.70 73.08 29.35
C ALA A 68 -2.94 71.85 30.24
N ALA A 69 -4.14 71.69 30.81
CA ALA A 69 -4.52 70.48 31.55
C ALA A 69 -4.44 69.23 30.67
N ARG A 70 -4.98 69.28 29.44
CA ARG A 70 -4.87 68.17 28.47
C ARG A 70 -3.43 67.82 28.12
N PHE A 71 -2.55 68.82 27.98
CA PHE A 71 -1.13 68.57 27.76
C PHE A 71 -0.50 67.81 28.94
N GLN A 72 -0.82 68.21 30.18
CA GLN A 72 -0.29 67.56 31.38
C GLN A 72 -0.82 66.14 31.54
N ASP A 73 -2.10 65.91 31.23
CA ASP A 73 -2.70 64.57 31.24
C ASP A 73 -2.04 63.66 30.19
N ALA A 74 -1.81 64.17 28.98
CA ALA A 74 -1.10 63.45 27.92
C ALA A 74 0.36 63.16 28.30
N LEU A 75 1.07 64.12 28.90
CA LEU A 75 2.44 63.93 29.40
C LEU A 75 2.50 62.87 30.50
N ALA A 76 1.61 62.94 31.49
CA ALA A 76 1.54 61.97 32.57
C ALA A 76 1.21 60.56 32.05
N SER A 77 0.35 60.46 31.03
CA SER A 77 0.06 59.21 30.33
C SER A 77 1.31 58.66 29.63
N ALA A 78 2.06 59.49 28.91
CA ALA A 78 3.29 59.08 28.24
C ALA A 78 4.36 58.61 29.25
N GLU A 79 4.53 59.31 30.37
CA GLU A 79 5.50 58.95 31.43
C GLU A 79 5.16 57.61 32.12
N GLN A 80 3.88 57.26 32.21
CA GLN A 80 3.44 55.98 32.78
C GLN A 80 3.62 54.79 31.82
N ASN A 81 3.78 55.05 30.51
CA ASN A 81 3.87 54.02 29.47
C ASN A 81 5.27 53.92 28.83
N VAL A 82 6.31 54.45 29.50
CA VAL A 82 7.69 54.40 29.01
C VAL A 82 8.19 52.96 28.91
N THR A 83 8.57 52.54 27.71
CA THR A 83 9.11 51.19 27.44
C THR A 83 10.62 51.22 27.24
N GLU A 84 11.17 52.31 26.70
CA GLU A 84 12.59 52.44 26.38
C GLU A 84 13.32 53.49 27.23
N ASN A 85 14.63 53.30 27.43
CA ASN A 85 15.44 54.27 28.19
C ASN A 85 15.56 55.63 27.50
N ASP A 86 15.60 55.64 26.16
CA ASP A 86 15.73 56.85 25.36
C ASP A 86 14.46 57.72 25.44
N GLU A 87 13.28 57.11 25.51
CA GLU A 87 12.00 57.81 25.74
C GLU A 87 12.00 58.56 27.07
N ARG A 88 12.55 57.96 28.12
CA ARG A 88 12.62 58.57 29.46
C ARG A 88 13.42 59.86 29.44
N GLN A 89 14.51 59.89 28.67
CA GLN A 89 15.37 61.07 28.56
C GLN A 89 14.64 62.19 27.81
N VAL A 90 13.95 61.86 26.72
CA VAL A 90 13.18 62.83 25.92
C VAL A 90 11.98 63.37 26.71
N LEU A 91 11.24 62.52 27.41
CA LEU A 91 10.13 62.95 28.27
C LEU A 91 10.58 63.81 29.44
N GLY A 92 11.79 63.61 29.96
CA GLY A 92 12.40 64.51 30.95
C GLY A 92 12.56 65.94 30.42
N ILE A 93 13.02 66.09 29.18
CA ILE A 93 13.13 67.39 28.51
C ILE A 93 11.75 68.03 28.34
N VAL A 94 10.75 67.25 27.90
CA VAL A 94 9.37 67.73 27.74
C VAL A 94 8.80 68.20 29.09
N ARG A 95 8.98 67.43 30.16
CA ARG A 95 8.52 67.78 31.51
C ARG A 95 9.15 69.06 32.02
N ASP A 96 10.47 69.20 31.90
CA ASP A 96 11.20 70.36 32.43
C ASP A 96 10.85 71.65 31.67
N LEU A 97 10.51 71.53 30.38
CA LEU A 97 10.19 72.67 29.51
C LEU A 97 8.68 72.87 29.27
N ALA A 98 7.81 72.02 29.81
CA ALA A 98 6.36 72.06 29.56
C ALA A 98 5.73 73.39 29.97
N THR A 99 5.95 73.83 31.22
CA THR A 99 5.38 75.07 31.74
C THR A 99 5.80 76.31 30.93
N PRO A 100 7.10 76.55 30.65
CA PRO A 100 7.49 77.70 29.82
C PRO A 100 7.03 77.57 28.36
N ALA A 101 6.94 76.37 27.78
CA ALA A 101 6.46 76.15 26.42
C ALA A 101 4.95 76.42 26.21
N LEU A 102 4.15 76.26 27.27
CA LEU A 102 2.71 76.56 27.29
C LEU A 102 2.43 78.06 27.51
N ALA A 103 3.31 78.75 28.21
CA ALA A 103 3.16 80.16 28.60
C ALA A 103 3.31 81.15 27.42
N GLY A 104 4.02 80.78 26.35
CA GLY A 104 4.25 81.71 25.24
C GLY A 104 5.03 81.14 24.05
N PRO A 105 5.11 81.87 22.94
CA PRO A 105 5.98 81.52 21.82
C PRO A 105 7.43 81.86 22.22
N GLY A 106 8.24 80.83 22.46
CA GLY A 106 9.63 80.95 22.91
C GLY A 106 10.50 79.81 22.38
N ALA A 107 11.80 79.87 22.68
CA ALA A 107 12.75 78.82 22.28
C ALA A 107 12.42 77.48 22.95
N GLU A 108 11.85 77.53 24.15
CA GLU A 108 11.39 76.40 24.95
C GLU A 108 10.27 75.64 24.24
N ARG A 109 9.35 76.35 23.57
CA ARG A 109 8.29 75.73 22.77
C ARG A 109 8.85 74.96 21.58
N GLY A 110 9.86 75.52 20.91
CA GLY A 110 10.58 74.82 19.84
C GLY A 110 11.26 73.55 20.35
N GLN A 111 11.94 73.64 21.49
CA GLN A 111 12.61 72.50 22.12
C GLN A 111 11.63 71.39 22.52
N VAL A 112 10.45 71.73 23.08
CA VAL A 112 9.42 70.74 23.39
C VAL A 112 8.86 70.09 22.12
N VAL A 113 8.61 70.87 21.06
CA VAL A 113 8.14 70.31 19.78
C VAL A 113 9.18 69.35 19.18
N ASP A 114 10.46 69.70 19.22
CA ASP A 114 11.53 68.84 18.70
C ASP A 114 11.72 67.59 19.57
N ALA A 115 11.62 67.71 20.90
CA ALA A 115 11.60 66.57 21.81
C ALA A 115 10.41 65.64 21.54
N LEU A 116 9.20 66.17 21.33
CA LEU A 116 8.02 65.36 21.00
C LEU A 116 8.15 64.66 19.64
N ARG A 117 8.74 65.31 18.64
CA ARG A 117 9.05 64.66 17.35
C ARG A 117 10.06 63.54 17.51
N GLU A 118 11.06 63.76 18.35
CA GLU A 118 12.06 62.73 18.66
C GLU A 118 11.44 61.54 19.39
N LEU A 119 10.51 61.78 20.32
CA LEU A 119 9.75 60.73 20.99
C LEU A 119 8.95 59.86 20.01
N VAL A 120 8.29 60.50 19.04
CA VAL A 120 7.57 59.80 17.96
C VAL A 120 8.54 58.99 17.09
N ARG A 121 9.70 59.56 16.75
CA ARG A 121 10.72 58.87 15.94
C ARG A 121 11.23 57.61 16.64
N ILE A 122 11.58 57.70 17.93
CA ILE A 122 12.04 56.56 18.74
C ILE A 122 11.00 55.44 18.73
N ASN A 123 9.71 55.78 18.93
CA ASN A 123 8.62 54.80 18.92
C ASN A 123 8.44 54.11 17.57
N LEU A 124 8.55 54.87 16.47
CA LEU A 124 8.45 54.33 15.12
C LEU A 124 9.62 53.40 14.80
N ASP A 125 10.85 53.76 15.19
CA ASP A 125 12.05 52.95 14.98
C ASP A 125 11.95 51.60 15.71
N VAL A 126 11.46 51.60 16.97
CA VAL A 126 11.22 50.37 17.74
C VAL A 126 10.16 49.49 17.07
N THR A 127 9.11 50.11 16.54
CA THR A 127 8.02 49.39 15.85
C THR A 127 8.50 48.75 14.54
N GLU A 128 9.32 49.46 13.76
CA GLU A 128 9.91 48.93 12.53
C GLU A 128 10.86 47.77 12.83
N ALA A 129 11.71 47.89 13.86
CA ALA A 129 12.60 46.82 14.28
C ALA A 129 11.82 45.55 14.71
N ALA A 130 10.73 45.74 15.45
CA ALA A 130 9.85 44.64 15.86
C ALA A 130 9.14 43.97 14.68
N ASP A 131 8.67 44.75 13.70
CA ASP A 131 8.05 44.20 12.48
C ASP A 131 9.06 43.39 11.66
N LEU A 132 10.28 43.90 11.48
CA LEU A 132 11.35 43.17 10.79
C LEU A 132 11.69 41.84 11.49
N GLU A 133 11.74 41.83 12.82
CA GLU A 133 11.98 40.60 13.58
C GLU A 133 10.82 39.61 13.43
N ALA A 134 9.56 40.09 13.48
CA ALA A 134 8.40 39.26 13.24
C ALA A 134 8.38 38.67 11.83
N GLN A 135 8.74 39.47 10.81
CA GLN A 135 8.89 39.00 9.43
C GLN A 135 9.97 37.92 9.30
N ARG A 136 11.12 38.09 9.94
CA ARG A 136 12.21 37.09 9.96
C ARG A 136 11.77 35.78 10.60
N LEU A 137 11.09 35.85 11.74
CA LEU A 137 10.52 34.67 12.41
C LEU A 137 9.45 33.99 11.54
N GLY A 138 8.61 34.78 10.85
CA GLY A 138 7.62 34.28 9.90
C GLY A 138 8.25 33.54 8.71
N LEU A 139 9.28 34.12 8.09
CA LEU A 139 10.02 33.50 6.98
C LEU A 139 10.73 32.21 7.42
N ALA A 140 11.40 32.22 8.58
CA ALA A 140 12.05 31.03 9.12
C ALA A 140 11.05 29.91 9.43
N GLY A 141 9.91 30.26 10.05
CA GLY A 141 8.82 29.33 10.31
C GLY A 141 8.20 28.76 9.03
N GLY A 142 8.01 29.60 8.01
CA GLY A 142 7.53 29.19 6.70
C GLY A 142 8.45 28.16 6.03
N TRP A 143 9.76 28.39 6.04
CA TRP A 143 10.74 27.44 5.52
C TRP A 143 10.77 26.12 6.29
N ALA A 144 10.59 26.15 7.61
CA ALA A 144 10.49 24.93 8.42
C ALA A 144 9.27 24.08 8.02
N VAL A 145 8.09 24.69 7.88
CA VAL A 145 6.87 24.00 7.44
C VAL A 145 7.03 23.46 6.02
N ALA A 146 7.62 24.24 5.10
CA ALA A 146 7.89 23.80 3.73
C ALA A 146 8.82 22.58 3.68
N ALA A 147 9.90 22.59 4.46
CA ALA A 147 10.84 21.46 4.55
C ALA A 147 10.16 20.19 5.08
N ILE A 148 9.34 20.31 6.13
CA ILE A 148 8.56 19.18 6.66
C ILE A 148 7.58 18.66 5.61
N GLY A 149 6.91 19.56 4.88
CA GLY A 149 6.01 19.20 3.77
C GLY A 149 6.71 18.42 2.66
N LEU A 150 7.94 18.83 2.30
CA LEU A 150 8.73 18.13 1.29
C LEU A 150 9.14 16.72 1.75
N VAL A 151 9.53 16.57 3.02
CA VAL A 151 9.81 15.27 3.62
C VAL A 151 8.56 14.39 3.64
N ALA A 152 7.38 14.95 3.96
CA ALA A 152 6.11 14.24 3.96
C ALA A 152 5.72 13.74 2.57
N LEU A 153 5.93 14.56 1.53
CA LEU A 153 5.74 14.17 0.15
C LEU A 153 6.67 13.01 -0.24
N GLY A 154 7.95 13.08 0.13
CA GLY A 154 8.92 12.00 -0.12
C GLY A 154 8.51 10.68 0.54
N LEU A 155 8.12 10.73 1.82
CA LEU A 155 7.60 9.57 2.56
C LEU A 155 6.32 9.01 1.92
N GLY A 156 5.39 9.89 1.51
CA GLY A 156 4.18 9.51 0.79
C GLY A 156 4.47 8.79 -0.51
N TRP A 157 5.40 9.31 -1.31
CA TRP A 157 5.84 8.69 -2.55
C TRP A 157 6.44 7.30 -2.31
N ILE A 158 7.35 7.17 -1.32
CA ILE A 158 7.96 5.90 -0.94
C ILE A 158 6.88 4.89 -0.50
N ALA A 159 5.91 5.33 0.29
CA ALA A 159 4.80 4.50 0.76
C ALA A 159 3.96 3.96 -0.41
N VAL A 160 3.57 4.83 -1.35
CA VAL A 160 2.82 4.44 -2.55
C VAL A 160 3.62 3.44 -3.39
N HIS A 161 4.91 3.72 -3.61
CA HIS A 161 5.77 2.84 -4.39
C HIS A 161 5.94 1.46 -3.76
N ARG A 162 6.10 1.42 -2.43
CA ARG A 162 6.14 0.17 -1.66
C ARG A 162 4.82 -0.59 -1.73
N LEU A 163 3.69 0.07 -1.52
CA LEU A 163 2.37 -0.57 -1.61
C LEU A 163 2.11 -1.13 -3.00
N ARG A 164 2.50 -0.39 -4.04
CA ARG A 164 2.36 -0.83 -5.42
C ARG A 164 3.18 -2.09 -5.71
N ARG A 165 4.45 -2.12 -5.32
CA ARG A 165 5.35 -3.26 -5.57
C ARG A 165 5.09 -4.45 -4.64
N GLY A 166 4.75 -4.19 -3.38
CA GLY A 166 4.57 -5.22 -2.36
C GLY A 166 3.15 -5.79 -2.26
N VAL A 167 2.13 -5.09 -2.77
CA VAL A 167 0.73 -5.56 -2.65
C VAL A 167 0.00 -5.52 -3.98
N LEU A 168 -0.06 -4.37 -4.66
CA LEU A 168 -0.89 -4.24 -5.86
C LEU A 168 -0.39 -5.09 -7.04
N GLN A 169 0.91 -5.09 -7.31
CA GLN A 169 1.50 -5.89 -8.38
C GLN A 169 1.33 -7.41 -8.13
N PRO A 170 1.68 -7.95 -6.95
CA PRO A 170 1.43 -9.36 -6.64
C PRO A 170 -0.05 -9.75 -6.75
N LEU A 171 -0.97 -8.92 -6.25
CA LEU A 171 -2.42 -9.18 -6.38
C LEU A 171 -2.88 -9.17 -7.84
N ALA A 172 -2.37 -8.23 -8.66
CA ALA A 172 -2.67 -8.20 -10.08
C ALA A 172 -2.15 -9.46 -10.80
N HIS A 173 -0.98 -9.96 -10.41
CA HIS A 173 -0.40 -11.20 -10.94
C HIS A 173 -1.24 -12.43 -10.56
N LEU A 174 -1.63 -12.56 -9.28
CA LEU A 174 -2.54 -13.62 -8.82
C LEU A 174 -3.85 -13.62 -9.62
N ARG A 175 -4.45 -12.44 -9.82
CA ARG A 175 -5.67 -12.29 -10.63
C ARG A 175 -5.45 -12.72 -12.08
N ALA A 176 -4.30 -12.37 -12.67
CA ALA A 176 -3.99 -12.73 -14.06
C ALA A 176 -3.85 -14.26 -14.21
N VAL A 177 -3.13 -14.92 -13.32
CA VAL A 177 -2.98 -16.40 -13.34
C VAL A 177 -4.33 -17.08 -13.19
N ALA A 178 -5.17 -16.64 -12.25
CA ALA A 178 -6.52 -17.19 -12.08
C ALA A 178 -7.40 -16.97 -13.32
N ALA A 179 -7.29 -15.81 -13.98
CA ALA A 179 -8.04 -15.53 -15.20
C ALA A 179 -7.60 -16.40 -16.38
N ASP A 180 -6.30 -16.64 -16.54
CA ASP A 180 -5.77 -17.46 -17.64
C ASP A 180 -6.07 -18.95 -17.43
N HIS A 181 -6.05 -19.42 -16.19
CA HIS A 181 -6.49 -20.78 -15.87
C HIS A 181 -7.98 -20.99 -16.17
N ARG A 182 -8.82 -19.97 -15.95
CA ARG A 182 -10.23 -19.99 -16.38
C ARG A 182 -10.41 -20.00 -17.89
N ARG A 183 -9.45 -19.48 -18.66
CA ARG A 183 -9.45 -19.48 -20.13
C ARG A 183 -8.88 -20.77 -20.73
N GLY A 184 -8.44 -21.71 -19.90
CA GLY A 184 -7.95 -23.01 -20.36
C GLY A 184 -6.44 -23.08 -20.57
N ASP A 185 -5.65 -22.21 -19.94
CA ASP A 185 -4.19 -22.39 -19.83
C ASP A 185 -3.85 -23.08 -18.49
N PRO A 186 -3.71 -24.43 -18.46
CA PRO A 186 -3.48 -25.17 -17.22
C PRO A 186 -2.03 -25.09 -16.74
N HIS A 187 -1.10 -24.53 -17.51
CA HIS A 187 0.34 -24.56 -17.20
C HIS A 187 0.84 -23.27 -16.55
N ARG A 188 0.06 -22.19 -16.63
CA ARG A 188 0.43 -20.94 -15.95
C ARG A 188 0.42 -21.10 -14.44
N ARG A 189 1.47 -20.58 -13.79
CA ARG A 189 1.67 -20.62 -12.33
C ARG A 189 1.94 -19.22 -11.79
N VAL A 190 1.72 -19.02 -10.51
CA VAL A 190 2.00 -17.76 -9.81
C VAL A 190 3.51 -17.59 -9.66
N GLY A 191 4.22 -18.63 -9.20
CA GLY A 191 5.66 -18.56 -8.92
C GLY A 191 6.00 -17.72 -7.69
N ALA A 192 7.29 -17.49 -7.46
CA ALA A 192 7.77 -16.78 -6.27
C ALA A 192 7.47 -15.28 -6.32
N LEU A 193 6.95 -14.74 -5.21
CA LEU A 193 6.64 -13.33 -5.01
C LEU A 193 7.59 -12.72 -3.94
N PRO A 194 8.85 -12.40 -4.30
CA PRO A 194 9.92 -12.11 -3.33
C PRO A 194 9.70 -10.85 -2.49
N HIS A 195 8.80 -9.96 -2.91
CA HIS A 195 8.51 -8.69 -2.23
C HIS A 195 7.25 -8.70 -1.38
N ALA A 196 6.57 -9.85 -1.26
CA ALA A 196 5.29 -9.97 -0.59
C ALA A 196 5.14 -11.35 0.07
N PRO A 197 5.82 -11.64 1.18
CA PRO A 197 5.90 -12.99 1.74
C PRO A 197 4.53 -13.58 2.11
N GLU A 198 3.59 -12.76 2.57
CA GLU A 198 2.21 -13.21 2.83
C GLU A 198 1.45 -13.55 1.54
N LEU A 199 1.70 -12.82 0.45
CA LEU A 199 1.08 -13.11 -0.85
C LEU A 199 1.81 -14.24 -1.58
N ASP A 200 3.09 -14.47 -1.28
CA ASP A 200 3.86 -15.62 -1.74
C ASP A 200 3.32 -16.93 -1.16
N GLU A 201 2.97 -16.93 0.13
CA GLU A 201 2.25 -18.06 0.75
C GLU A 201 0.90 -18.31 0.08
N ALA A 202 0.10 -17.25 -0.13
CA ALA A 202 -1.17 -17.37 -0.87
C ALA A 202 -0.95 -17.87 -2.31
N GLY A 203 0.10 -17.42 -2.99
CA GLY A 203 0.46 -17.86 -4.34
C GLY A 203 0.80 -19.35 -4.40
N ARG A 204 1.57 -19.85 -3.43
CA ARG A 204 1.88 -21.29 -3.31
C ARG A 204 0.65 -22.13 -3.04
N LEU A 205 -0.27 -21.66 -2.19
CA LEU A 205 -1.54 -22.33 -1.94
C LEU A 205 -2.40 -22.39 -3.21
N VAL A 206 -2.44 -21.31 -3.98
CA VAL A 206 -3.12 -21.28 -5.28
C VAL A 206 -2.48 -22.28 -6.25
N ASP A 207 -1.15 -22.27 -6.40
CA ASP A 207 -0.45 -23.22 -7.28
C ASP A 207 -0.72 -24.67 -6.87
N SER A 208 -0.73 -25.00 -5.57
CA SER A 208 -1.09 -26.33 -5.05
C SER A 208 -2.51 -26.75 -5.43
N LEU A 209 -3.49 -25.86 -5.27
CA LEU A 209 -4.89 -26.14 -5.64
C LEU A 209 -5.06 -26.34 -7.15
N LEU A 210 -4.30 -25.61 -7.96
CA LEU A 210 -4.29 -25.78 -9.42
C LEU A 210 -3.65 -27.10 -9.83
N ASP A 211 -2.59 -27.53 -9.15
CA ASP A 211 -1.93 -28.82 -9.40
C ASP A 211 -2.83 -30.00 -9.03
N GLU A 212 -3.52 -29.93 -7.88
CA GLU A 212 -4.52 -30.94 -7.50
C GLU A 212 -5.60 -31.05 -8.59
N ARG A 213 -6.19 -29.92 -8.99
CA ARG A 213 -7.23 -29.89 -10.04
C ARG A 213 -6.74 -30.47 -11.37
N ALA A 214 -5.49 -30.17 -11.76
CA ALA A 214 -4.89 -30.75 -12.96
C ALA A 214 -4.68 -32.27 -12.82
N GLY A 215 -4.32 -32.75 -11.63
CA GLY A 215 -4.21 -34.19 -11.32
C GLY A 215 -5.56 -34.91 -11.44
N TRP A 216 -6.62 -34.37 -10.85
CA TRP A 216 -7.98 -34.91 -10.99
C TRP A 216 -8.44 -34.94 -12.45
N ALA A 217 -8.16 -33.88 -13.22
CA ALA A 217 -8.48 -33.83 -14.64
C ALA A 217 -7.73 -34.92 -15.44
N ARG A 218 -6.44 -35.18 -15.15
CA ARG A 218 -5.68 -36.26 -15.80
C ARG A 218 -6.23 -37.64 -15.45
N LEU A 219 -6.52 -37.89 -14.18
CA LEU A 219 -7.13 -39.14 -13.71
C LEU A 219 -8.50 -39.40 -14.37
N ALA A 220 -9.30 -38.34 -14.56
CA ALA A 220 -10.58 -38.46 -15.27
C ALA A 220 -10.43 -38.61 -16.79
N SER A 221 -9.31 -38.17 -17.38
CA SER A 221 -9.06 -38.19 -18.83
C SER A 221 -8.27 -39.42 -19.29
N ASP A 222 -7.70 -40.20 -18.36
CA ASP A 222 -6.93 -41.40 -18.65
C ASP A 222 -7.64 -42.68 -18.16
N PRO A 223 -8.67 -43.16 -18.87
CA PRO A 223 -9.25 -44.47 -18.64
C PRO A 223 -8.41 -45.62 -19.23
N SER A 224 -7.17 -45.36 -19.69
CA SER A 224 -6.37 -46.34 -20.45
C SER A 224 -5.37 -47.16 -19.63
N ASP A 225 -5.10 -46.77 -18.37
CA ASP A 225 -4.19 -47.51 -17.48
C ASP A 225 -4.88 -48.67 -16.71
N GLU A 226 -6.17 -48.56 -16.40
CA GLU A 226 -6.94 -49.63 -15.73
C GLU A 226 -7.11 -50.89 -16.61
N PRO A 227 -7.46 -50.78 -17.90
CA PRO A 227 -7.57 -51.93 -18.80
C PRO A 227 -6.24 -52.66 -18.98
N ASP A 228 -5.10 -51.95 -19.04
CA ASP A 228 -3.80 -52.57 -19.29
C ASP A 228 -3.20 -53.24 -18.05
N VAL A 229 -3.48 -52.75 -16.84
CA VAL A 229 -3.11 -53.45 -15.61
C VAL A 229 -3.99 -54.69 -15.41
N LEU A 230 -5.29 -54.57 -15.61
CA LEU A 230 -6.22 -55.70 -15.50
C LEU A 230 -5.93 -56.76 -16.58
N ARG A 231 -5.69 -56.34 -17.83
CA ARG A 231 -5.28 -57.22 -18.94
C ARG A 231 -3.98 -57.94 -18.64
N ARG A 232 -2.96 -57.26 -18.09
CA ARG A 232 -1.71 -57.90 -17.67
C ARG A 232 -1.91 -58.91 -16.54
N ALA A 233 -2.76 -58.60 -15.55
CA ALA A 233 -3.09 -59.51 -14.46
C ALA A 233 -3.87 -60.75 -14.96
N LEU A 234 -4.83 -60.55 -15.86
CA LEU A 234 -5.62 -61.64 -16.47
C LEU A 234 -4.75 -62.53 -17.37
N LEU A 235 -3.85 -61.97 -18.17
CA LEU A 235 -2.88 -62.74 -18.95
C LEU A 235 -1.97 -63.57 -18.04
N HIS A 236 -1.50 -63.00 -16.93
CA HIS A 236 -0.68 -63.72 -15.96
C HIS A 236 -1.43 -64.87 -15.27
N LEU A 237 -2.73 -64.68 -14.98
CA LEU A 237 -3.59 -65.76 -14.47
C LEU A 237 -3.84 -66.85 -15.52
N LEU A 238 -4.05 -66.47 -16.77
CA LEU A 238 -4.22 -67.41 -17.88
C LEU A 238 -2.96 -68.27 -18.11
N ASP A 239 -1.77 -67.70 -17.90
CA ASP A 239 -0.50 -68.41 -18.01
C ASP A 239 -0.18 -69.34 -16.82
N ARG A 240 -0.82 -69.13 -15.65
CA ARG A 240 -0.71 -70.04 -14.50
C ARG A 240 -1.60 -71.27 -14.61
N ASP A 241 -2.62 -71.23 -15.47
CA ASP A 241 -3.49 -72.38 -15.70
C ASP A 241 -2.70 -73.50 -16.41
N THR A 242 -2.83 -74.72 -15.92
CA THR A 242 -2.16 -75.89 -16.48
C THR A 242 -2.84 -76.41 -17.75
N THR A 243 -4.05 -75.92 -18.07
CA THR A 243 -4.80 -76.30 -19.26
C THR A 243 -4.52 -75.33 -20.43
N ALA A 244 -4.52 -75.84 -21.67
CA ALA A 244 -4.33 -74.98 -22.83
C ALA A 244 -5.63 -74.20 -23.09
N SER A 245 -5.62 -72.92 -22.73
CA SER A 245 -6.78 -72.02 -22.83
C SER A 245 -6.61 -70.97 -23.94
N PHE A 246 -7.68 -70.72 -24.70
CA PHE A 246 -7.81 -69.72 -25.75
C PHE A 246 -9.00 -68.80 -25.44
N VAL A 247 -8.82 -67.50 -25.62
CA VAL A 247 -9.93 -66.53 -25.66
C VAL A 247 -10.13 -66.14 -27.12
N LEU A 248 -11.32 -66.43 -27.66
CA LEU A 248 -11.70 -66.21 -29.04
C LEU A 248 -12.72 -65.08 -29.16
N ASP A 249 -12.70 -64.36 -30.28
CA ASP A 249 -13.80 -63.48 -30.70
C ASP A 249 -14.94 -64.28 -31.37
N ASP A 250 -16.05 -63.62 -31.70
CA ASP A 250 -17.19 -64.20 -32.42
C ASP A 250 -16.85 -64.77 -33.81
N ALA A 251 -15.71 -64.40 -34.38
CA ALA A 251 -15.23 -64.95 -35.64
C ALA A 251 -14.39 -66.24 -35.44
N GLY A 252 -14.15 -66.66 -34.19
CA GLY A 252 -13.31 -67.79 -33.82
C GLY A 252 -11.81 -67.47 -33.92
N LYS A 253 -11.43 -66.19 -33.92
CA LYS A 253 -10.03 -65.76 -33.96
C LYS A 253 -9.49 -65.59 -32.52
N PRO A 254 -8.29 -66.11 -32.21
CA PRO A 254 -7.70 -65.95 -30.88
C PRO A 254 -7.32 -64.49 -30.62
N VAL A 255 -7.88 -63.94 -29.54
CA VAL A 255 -7.61 -62.60 -29.00
C VAL A 255 -6.55 -62.68 -27.89
N ALA A 256 -6.59 -63.75 -27.09
CA ALA A 256 -5.57 -64.07 -26.10
C ALA A 256 -5.43 -65.60 -25.97
N CYS A 257 -4.27 -66.09 -25.55
CA CYS A 257 -4.06 -67.51 -25.30
C CYS A 257 -3.03 -67.71 -24.19
N SER A 258 -3.16 -68.81 -23.46
CA SER A 258 -2.14 -69.25 -22.50
C SER A 258 -0.87 -69.66 -23.23
N ARG A 259 0.27 -69.64 -22.54
CA ARG A 259 1.55 -70.11 -23.12
C ARG A 259 1.47 -71.52 -23.71
N LYS A 260 0.76 -72.46 -23.06
CA LYS A 260 0.56 -73.82 -23.59
C LYS A 260 -0.28 -73.84 -24.87
N ALA A 261 -1.32 -73.01 -24.92
CA ALA A 261 -2.14 -72.83 -26.11
C ALA A 261 -1.34 -72.20 -27.27
N LEU A 262 -0.43 -71.27 -26.98
CA LEU A 262 0.48 -70.69 -27.95
C LEU A 262 1.47 -71.73 -28.51
N ASP A 263 2.03 -72.59 -27.65
CA ASP A 263 2.89 -73.70 -28.06
C ASP A 263 2.14 -74.71 -28.95
N MET A 264 0.86 -74.98 -28.67
CA MET A 264 0.00 -75.80 -29.53
C MET A 264 -0.25 -75.15 -30.89
N LEU A 265 -0.57 -73.85 -30.91
CA LEU A 265 -0.78 -73.11 -32.15
C LEU A 265 0.49 -73.05 -33.01
N GLY A 266 1.66 -72.93 -32.39
CA GLY A 266 2.96 -72.94 -33.07
C GLY A 266 3.36 -74.31 -33.65
N ARG A 267 2.75 -75.39 -33.17
CA ARG A 267 2.94 -76.76 -33.69
C ARG A 267 1.87 -77.18 -34.70
N ASP A 268 0.80 -76.40 -34.87
CA ASP A 268 -0.27 -76.65 -35.84
C ASP A 268 0.15 -76.21 -37.26
N THR A 269 0.84 -77.08 -37.99
CA THR A 269 1.27 -76.81 -39.38
C THR A 269 0.14 -76.93 -40.40
N ASP A 270 -0.93 -77.65 -40.07
CA ASP A 270 -1.98 -78.06 -41.02
C ASP A 270 -3.28 -77.26 -40.85
N GLY A 271 -3.27 -76.29 -39.92
CA GLY A 271 -4.39 -75.43 -39.58
C GLY A 271 -5.59 -76.20 -39.03
N SER A 272 -5.39 -77.42 -38.52
CA SER A 272 -6.47 -78.25 -37.97
C SER A 272 -7.00 -77.66 -36.68
N LEU A 273 -6.13 -77.13 -35.84
CA LEU A 273 -6.49 -76.51 -34.57
C LEU A 273 -7.31 -75.23 -34.80
N LYS A 274 -6.94 -74.43 -35.80
CA LYS A 274 -7.74 -73.24 -36.18
C LYS A 274 -9.15 -73.61 -36.65
N ARG A 275 -9.32 -74.74 -37.35
CA ARG A 275 -10.64 -75.23 -37.78
C ARG A 275 -11.48 -75.68 -36.59
N ASP A 276 -10.89 -76.37 -35.62
CA ASP A 276 -11.56 -76.79 -34.38
C ASP A 276 -12.01 -75.62 -33.52
N LEU A 277 -11.17 -74.58 -33.37
CA LEU A 277 -11.51 -73.38 -32.62
C LEU A 277 -12.71 -72.63 -33.23
N VAL A 278 -12.77 -72.53 -34.56
CA VAL A 278 -13.92 -71.92 -35.26
C VAL A 278 -15.16 -72.80 -35.17
N ALA A 279 -15.01 -74.12 -35.22
CA ALA A 279 -16.13 -75.06 -35.05
C ALA A 279 -16.78 -74.92 -33.67
N LEU A 280 -15.97 -74.80 -32.62
CA LEU A 280 -16.43 -74.64 -31.23
C LEU A 280 -17.26 -73.37 -31.02
N VAL A 281 -16.80 -72.22 -31.52
CA VAL A 281 -17.56 -70.96 -31.43
C VAL A 281 -18.88 -71.02 -32.21
N ARG A 282 -18.92 -71.83 -33.28
CA ARG A 282 -20.14 -72.05 -34.09
C ARG A 282 -21.05 -73.16 -33.56
N GLY A 283 -20.73 -73.76 -32.41
CA GLY A 283 -21.51 -74.85 -31.82
C GLY A 283 -21.44 -76.17 -32.61
N VAL A 284 -20.43 -76.34 -33.45
CA VAL A 284 -20.18 -77.56 -34.23
C VAL A 284 -19.17 -78.42 -33.47
N ALA A 285 -19.40 -79.74 -33.43
CA ALA A 285 -18.49 -80.68 -32.77
C ALA A 285 -17.07 -80.58 -33.38
N PRO A 286 -16.02 -80.36 -32.57
CA PRO A 286 -14.64 -80.30 -33.06
C PRO A 286 -14.17 -81.68 -33.55
N ALA A 287 -13.16 -81.70 -34.41
CA ALA A 287 -12.59 -82.95 -34.93
C ALA A 287 -11.82 -83.72 -33.84
N HIS A 288 -11.28 -83.03 -32.85
CA HIS A 288 -10.58 -83.63 -31.71
C HIS A 288 -11.43 -83.60 -30.43
N PRO A 289 -11.58 -84.71 -29.69
CA PRO A 289 -12.22 -84.71 -28.38
C PRO A 289 -11.34 -84.01 -27.33
N GLY A 290 -11.95 -83.48 -26.26
CA GLY A 290 -11.25 -82.82 -25.16
C GLY A 290 -11.35 -81.29 -25.14
N TRP A 291 -12.12 -80.69 -26.04
CA TRP A 291 -12.39 -79.25 -26.01
C TRP A 291 -13.66 -78.92 -25.22
N SER A 292 -13.57 -77.90 -24.37
CA SER A 292 -14.73 -77.24 -23.78
C SER A 292 -14.75 -75.76 -24.18
N ALA A 293 -15.93 -75.21 -24.40
CA ALA A 293 -16.13 -73.81 -24.77
C ALA A 293 -17.19 -73.19 -23.87
N GLU A 294 -16.86 -72.05 -23.27
CA GLU A 294 -17.74 -71.27 -22.40
C GLU A 294 -17.78 -69.83 -22.91
N GLN A 295 -18.97 -69.23 -23.01
CA GLN A 295 -19.09 -67.84 -23.43
C GLN A 295 -18.76 -66.93 -22.25
N VAL A 296 -17.77 -66.05 -22.42
CA VAL A 296 -17.30 -65.11 -21.39
C VAL A 296 -17.60 -63.70 -21.87
N GLY A 297 -18.83 -63.26 -21.64
CA GLY A 297 -19.31 -61.92 -22.00
C GLY A 297 -19.88 -61.80 -23.43
N ASP A 298 -20.21 -60.57 -23.82
CA ASP A 298 -20.78 -60.27 -25.14
C ASP A 298 -19.71 -60.44 -26.23
N GLY A 299 -19.83 -61.53 -26.98
CA GLY A 299 -19.05 -61.76 -28.19
C GLY A 299 -17.65 -62.39 -28.00
N SER A 300 -17.38 -62.99 -26.84
CA SER A 300 -16.09 -63.65 -26.54
C SER A 300 -16.28 -65.04 -25.93
N TRP A 301 -15.39 -65.95 -26.29
CA TRP A 301 -15.45 -67.36 -25.91
C TRP A 301 -14.14 -67.79 -25.25
N LEU A 302 -14.22 -68.42 -24.08
CA LEU A 302 -13.11 -69.12 -23.46
C LEU A 302 -13.17 -70.60 -23.85
N VAL A 303 -12.16 -71.04 -24.58
CA VAL A 303 -12.01 -72.42 -25.04
C VAL A 303 -10.85 -73.07 -24.30
N ARG A 304 -11.10 -74.21 -23.65
CA ARG A 304 -10.06 -74.99 -22.95
C ARG A 304 -9.89 -76.34 -23.61
N TYR A 305 -8.63 -76.78 -23.71
CA TYR A 305 -8.27 -78.13 -24.12
C TYR A 305 -7.80 -78.93 -22.91
N GLU A 306 -8.58 -79.95 -22.56
CA GLU A 306 -8.22 -80.98 -21.60
C GLU A 306 -8.01 -82.28 -22.38
N PRO A 307 -6.76 -82.79 -22.48
CA PRO A 307 -6.54 -84.07 -23.12
C PRO A 307 -7.29 -85.12 -22.31
N THR A 308 -8.24 -85.79 -22.96
CA THR A 308 -8.93 -86.94 -22.37
C THR A 308 -7.87 -88.03 -22.22
N GLU A 309 -7.43 -88.31 -21.00
CA GLU A 309 -6.52 -89.43 -20.73
C GLU A 309 -7.15 -90.72 -21.28
N ALA A 310 -6.42 -91.38 -22.17
CA ALA A 310 -6.71 -92.72 -22.65
C ALA A 310 -6.03 -93.74 -21.75
#